data_AF-A0A378BBE7-F1
#
_entry.id   AF-A0A378BBE7-F1
#
_cell.length_a   1.000
_cell.length_b   1.000
_cell.length_c   1.000
_cell.angle_alpha   90.00
_cell.angle_beta   90.00
_cell.angle_gamma   90.00
#
_symmetry.space_group_name_H-M   'P 1'
#
loop_
_entity.id
_entity.type
_entity.pdbx_description
1 polymer ?
#
loop_
_entity_poly.entity_id
_entity_poly.type
_entity_poly.pdbx_seq_one_letter_code
_entity_poly.pdbx_strand_id
1 'polypeptide(L)'
;MNDDFWDELLKVRGEVNKVIEQARADKKVGGSLEAAVTLYADADLAAKLNALGDELRFVLLTSGANVADYASASADAQQSELLKGLKVALE
;
A
#
# COMPACT_ATOMS: atom_id res chain seq x y z
N MET A 1 -10.68 16.41 -3.79
CA MET A 1 -9.48 16.02 -3.02
C MET A 1 -8.60 17.26 -2.84
N ASN A 2 -8.00 17.46 -1.68
CA ASN A 2 -7.14 18.60 -1.34
C ASN A 2 -5.67 18.18 -1.24
N ASP A 3 -4.76 19.12 -0.95
CA ASP A 3 -3.33 18.86 -0.87
C ASP A 3 -2.99 17.85 0.24
N ASP A 4 -3.61 17.97 1.43
CA ASP A 4 -3.38 17.05 2.55
C ASP A 4 -3.68 15.59 2.19
N PHE A 5 -4.75 15.35 1.41
CA PHE A 5 -5.11 14.02 0.93
C PHE A 5 -4.03 13.44 0.01
N TRP A 6 -3.51 14.26 -0.91
CA TRP A 6 -2.46 13.82 -1.84
C TRP A 6 -1.12 13.60 -1.12
N ASP A 7 -0.79 14.45 -0.15
CA ASP A 7 0.41 14.28 0.67
C ASP A 7 0.39 12.97 1.46
N GLU A 8 -0.77 12.59 2.00
CA GLU A 8 -0.94 11.30 2.67
C GLU A 8 -0.81 10.13 1.70
N LEU A 9 -1.38 10.23 0.50
CA LEU A 9 -1.21 9.20 -0.53
C LEU A 9 0.23 9.05 -1.02
N LEU A 10 0.99 10.14 -1.11
CA LEU A 10 2.42 10.07 -1.42
C LEU A 10 3.20 9.35 -0.32
N LYS A 11 2.81 9.49 0.96
CA LYS A 11 3.38 8.71 2.06
C LYS A 11 3.06 7.23 1.92
N VAL A 12 1.79 6.88 1.65
CA VAL A 12 1.37 5.49 1.41
C VAL A 12 2.16 4.87 0.26
N ARG A 13 2.26 5.58 -0.87
CA ARG A 13 3.05 5.14 -2.03
C ARG A 13 4.52 4.91 -1.69
N GLY A 14 5.12 5.80 -0.89
CA GLY A 14 6.48 5.64 -0.41
C GLY A 14 6.69 4.34 0.36
N GLU A 15 5.76 4.02 1.26
CA GLU A 15 5.80 2.81 2.09
C GLU A 15 5.57 1.54 1.26
N VAL A 16 4.62 1.58 0.30
CA VAL A 16 4.42 0.48 -0.67
C VAL A 16 5.68 0.22 -1.50
N ASN A 17 6.30 1.27 -2.02
CA ASN A 17 7.54 1.13 -2.78
C ASN A 17 8.66 0.49 -1.95
N LYS A 18 8.80 0.84 -0.66
CA LYS A 18 9.79 0.19 0.21
C LYS A 18 9.57 -1.32 0.29
N VAL A 19 8.32 -1.76 0.48
CA VAL A 19 7.97 -3.19 0.53
C VAL A 19 8.34 -3.91 -0.77
N ILE A 20 7.99 -3.31 -1.91
CA ILE A 20 8.30 -3.86 -3.24
C ILE A 20 9.81 -3.93 -3.47
N GLU A 21 10.56 -2.87 -3.14
CA GLU A 21 12.02 -2.87 -3.30
C GLU A 21 12.70 -3.90 -2.41
N GLN A 22 12.23 -4.09 -1.18
CA GLN A 22 12.71 -5.17 -0.31
C GLN A 22 12.44 -6.55 -0.93
N ALA A 23 11.25 -6.78 -1.48
CA ALA A 23 10.93 -8.01 -2.18
C ALA A 23 11.82 -8.25 -3.40
N ARG A 24 12.14 -7.19 -4.12
CA ARG A 24 13.07 -7.21 -5.26
C ARG A 24 14.48 -7.61 -4.83
N ALA A 25 14.98 -7.03 -3.73
CA ALA A 25 16.26 -7.40 -3.14
C ALA A 25 16.27 -8.87 -2.69
N ASP A 26 15.15 -9.35 -2.15
CA ASP A 26 14.92 -10.76 -1.77
C ASP A 26 14.68 -11.69 -2.98
N LYS A 27 14.67 -11.16 -4.21
CA LYS A 27 14.38 -11.87 -5.47
C LYS A 27 13.01 -12.55 -5.52
N LYS A 28 12.04 -12.03 -4.76
CA LYS A 28 10.65 -12.51 -4.76
C LYS A 28 9.82 -11.91 -5.90
N VAL A 29 10.19 -10.73 -6.39
CA VAL A 29 9.50 -10.00 -7.46
C VAL A 29 10.52 -9.47 -8.48
N GLY A 30 10.17 -9.52 -9.77
CA GLY A 30 10.99 -8.97 -10.86
C GLY A 30 10.82 -7.45 -11.04
N GLY A 31 9.60 -6.98 -11.30
CA GLY A 31 9.25 -5.56 -11.46
C GLY A 31 8.08 -5.10 -10.57
N SER A 32 8.04 -3.81 -10.18
CA SER A 32 6.94 -3.23 -9.38
C SER A 32 5.57 -3.28 -10.10
N LEU A 33 5.57 -3.17 -11.43
CA LEU A 33 4.36 -3.31 -12.26
C LEU A 33 3.84 -4.75 -12.35
N GLU A 34 4.55 -5.72 -11.76
CA GLU A 34 4.10 -7.11 -11.64
C GLU A 34 3.48 -7.37 -10.25
N ALA A 35 3.79 -6.55 -9.25
CA ALA A 35 3.33 -6.74 -7.87
C ALA A 35 1.92 -6.20 -7.67
N ALA A 36 1.04 -7.04 -7.14
CA ALA A 36 -0.21 -6.60 -6.50
C ALA A 36 0.03 -6.48 -4.99
N VAL A 37 -0.72 -5.58 -4.35
CA VAL A 37 -0.57 -5.32 -2.92
C VAL A 37 -1.91 -5.29 -2.21
N THR A 38 -1.93 -5.79 -0.97
CA THR A 38 -3.00 -5.50 -0.03
C THR A 38 -2.50 -4.50 1.02
N LEU A 39 -3.24 -3.40 1.17
CA LEU A 39 -3.04 -2.36 2.18
C LEU A 39 -4.01 -2.64 3.33
N TYR A 40 -3.47 -3.04 4.47
CA TYR A 40 -4.26 -3.16 5.69
C TYR A 40 -4.22 -1.82 6.40
N ALA A 41 -5.34 -1.11 6.39
CA ALA A 41 -5.43 0.27 6.83
C ALA A 41 -6.45 0.41 7.97
N ASP A 42 -6.20 1.34 8.89
CA ASP A 42 -7.21 1.74 9.87
C ASP A 42 -8.41 2.40 9.17
N ALA A 43 -9.52 2.59 9.89
CA ALA A 43 -10.77 3.03 9.29
C ALA A 43 -10.64 4.37 8.54
N ASP A 44 -9.88 5.32 9.08
CA ASP A 44 -9.71 6.65 8.51
C ASP A 44 -8.87 6.60 7.22
N LEU A 45 -7.75 5.88 7.23
CA LEU A 45 -6.90 5.72 6.06
C LEU A 45 -7.59 4.85 5.00
N ALA A 46 -8.27 3.78 5.40
CA ALA A 46 -9.02 2.91 4.50
C ALA A 46 -10.10 3.68 3.74
N ALA A 47 -10.82 4.59 4.39
CA ALA A 47 -11.84 5.42 3.73
C ALA A 47 -11.21 6.30 2.62
N LYS A 48 -10.03 6.87 2.87
CA LYS A 48 -9.30 7.69 1.90
C LYS A 48 -8.80 6.87 0.71
N LEU A 49 -8.21 5.71 0.98
CA LEU A 49 -7.69 4.81 -0.06
C LEU A 49 -8.82 4.26 -0.93
N ASN A 50 -9.94 3.84 -0.31
CA ASN A 50 -11.10 3.33 -1.02
C ASN A 50 -11.81 4.40 -1.87
N ALA A 51 -11.64 5.70 -1.57
CA ALA A 51 -12.19 6.77 -2.40
C ALA A 51 -11.62 6.79 -3.82
N LEU A 52 -10.46 6.15 -4.06
CA LEU A 52 -9.83 6.00 -5.38
C LEU A 52 -10.29 4.74 -6.13
N GLY A 53 -10.89 3.76 -5.45
CA GLY A 53 -11.32 2.49 -6.05
C GLY A 53 -10.20 1.81 -6.85
N ASP A 54 -10.51 1.37 -8.08
CA ASP A 54 -9.53 0.70 -8.96
C ASP A 54 -8.36 1.61 -9.38
N GLU A 55 -8.53 2.94 -9.31
CA GLU A 55 -7.45 3.87 -9.69
C GLU A 55 -6.30 3.91 -8.69
N LEU A 56 -6.49 3.36 -7.48
CA LEU A 56 -5.46 3.29 -6.45
C LEU A 56 -4.18 2.60 -6.96
N ARG A 57 -4.31 1.56 -7.79
CA ARG A 57 -3.15 0.86 -8.38
C ARG A 57 -2.29 1.76 -9.28
N PHE A 58 -2.90 2.72 -9.97
CA PHE A 58 -2.14 3.69 -10.78
C PHE A 58 -1.38 4.68 -9.91
N VAL A 59 -1.96 5.09 -8.78
CA VAL A 59 -1.25 5.96 -7.84
C VAL A 59 -0.06 5.24 -7.21
N LEU A 60 -0.24 3.96 -6.87
CA LEU A 60 0.78 3.13 -6.24
C LEU A 60 1.81 2.53 -7.21
N LEU A 61 1.56 2.62 -8.52
CA LEU A 61 2.36 1.97 -9.57
C LEU A 61 2.45 0.44 -9.41
N THR A 62 1.34 -0.18 -9.02
CA THR A 62 1.22 -1.64 -8.84
C THR A 62 0.29 -2.23 -9.90
N SER A 63 0.35 -3.55 -10.09
CA SER A 63 -0.58 -4.25 -10.99
C SER A 63 -2.00 -4.29 -10.42
N GLY A 64 -2.11 -4.33 -9.10
CA GLY A 64 -3.35 -4.27 -8.32
C GLY A 64 -3.13 -3.65 -6.94
N ALA A 65 -4.21 -3.16 -6.34
CA ALA A 65 -4.21 -2.63 -4.99
C ALA A 65 -5.55 -2.96 -4.32
N ASN A 66 -5.50 -3.66 -3.20
CA ASN A 66 -6.67 -3.96 -2.37
C ASN A 66 -6.53 -3.25 -1.01
N VAL A 67 -7.66 -2.88 -0.40
CA VAL A 67 -7.70 -2.28 0.93
C VAL A 67 -8.48 -3.20 1.86
N ALA A 68 -7.86 -3.59 2.96
CA ALA A 68 -8.44 -4.48 3.97
C ALA A 68 -8.34 -3.85 5.36
N ASP A 69 -9.06 -4.42 6.33
CA ASP A 69 -9.05 -3.97 7.72
C ASP A 69 -7.65 -4.17 8.33
N TYR A 70 -7.10 -3.15 8.97
CA TYR A 70 -5.83 -3.22 9.70
C TYR A 70 -5.71 -4.45 10.62
N ALA A 71 -6.80 -4.84 11.28
CA ALA A 71 -6.83 -5.99 12.20
C ALA A 71 -6.76 -7.34 11.47
N SER A 72 -7.09 -7.38 10.18
CA SER A 72 -7.01 -8.58 9.34
C SER A 72 -5.63 -8.82 8.72
N ALA A 73 -4.66 -7.95 9.00
CA ALA A 73 -3.31 -8.05 8.46
C ALA A 73 -2.68 -9.41 8.76
N SER A 74 -2.22 -10.07 7.71
CA SER A 74 -1.48 -11.33 7.78
C SER A 74 -0.11 -11.14 8.43
N ALA A 75 0.52 -12.24 8.86
CA ALA A 75 1.79 -12.19 9.59
C ALA A 75 2.98 -11.72 8.74
N ASP A 76 2.85 -11.79 7.42
CA ASP A 76 3.81 -11.33 6.41
C ASP A 76 3.58 -9.87 5.99
N ALA A 77 2.49 -9.23 6.42
CA ALA A 77 2.25 -7.82 6.18
C ALA A 77 3.28 -6.96 6.93
N GLN A 78 3.96 -6.09 6.20
CA GLN A 78 4.98 -5.21 6.74
C GLN A 78 4.36 -3.95 7.33
N GLN A 79 4.68 -3.69 8.60
CA GLN A 79 4.27 -2.45 9.27
C GLN A 79 4.95 -1.24 8.63
N SER A 80 4.16 -0.24 8.26
CA SER A 80 4.71 1.04 7.82
C SER A 80 5.46 1.73 8.97
N GLU A 81 6.63 2.28 8.63
CA GLU A 81 7.47 3.05 9.55
C GLU A 81 6.94 4.47 9.76
N LEU A 82 6.26 5.00 8.74
CA LEU A 82 5.75 6.38 8.71
C LEU A 82 4.28 6.49 9.13
N LEU A 83 3.46 5.51 8.75
CA LEU A 83 2.01 5.51 8.95
C LEU A 83 1.62 4.38 9.90
N LYS A 84 1.39 4.68 11.18
CA LYS A 84 1.05 3.67 12.19
C LYS A 84 -0.21 2.87 11.85
N GLY A 85 -1.15 3.48 11.15
CA GLY A 85 -2.40 2.86 10.69
C GLY A 85 -2.28 2.07 9.39
N LEU A 86 -1.07 1.75 8.91
CA LEU A 86 -0.85 1.05 7.65
C LEU A 86 0.08 -0.15 7.80
N LYS A 87 -0.33 -1.29 7.25
CA LYS A 87 0.54 -2.41 6.90
C LYS A 87 0.39 -2.74 5.42
N VAL A 88 1.44 -3.24 4.79
CA VAL A 88 1.46 -3.58 3.36
C VAL A 88 1.92 -5.02 3.18
N ALA A 89 1.13 -5.81 2.47
CA ALA A 89 1.54 -7.15 2.02
C ALA A 89 1.61 -7.18 0.50
N LEU A 90 2.53 -8.01 -0.02
CA LEU A 90 2.57 -8.39 -1.43
C LEU A 90 1.63 -9.57 -1.64
N GLU A 91 1.03 -9.63 -2.83
CA GLU A 91 0.25 -10.78 -3.30
C GLU A 91 1.07 -11.69 -4.21
#